data_AF-A0A925NYW7-F1
#
_entry.id   AF-A0A925NYW7-F1
#
_cell.length_a   1.000
_cell.length_b   1.000
_cell.length_c   1.000
_cell.angle_alpha   90.00
_cell.angle_beta   90.00
_cell.angle_gamma   90.00
#
_symmetry.space_group_name_H-M   'P 1'
#
loop_
_entity.id
_entity.type
_entity.pdbx_description
1 polymer ?
#
loop_
_entity_poly.entity_id
_entity_poly.type
_entity_poly.pdbx_seq_one_letter_code
_entity_poly.pdbx_strand_id
1 'polypeptide(L)'
;MNKLLYLIGCLLLASQLFAQNPHILVNSSDKQVVLKKIEQQPWAKSIYNDMQKGIMPYADRHQTDPQWILSRYLMNRVPGKRYTTVYSNESGQRLIKWSGDAPVPTVRVNTYLRTPITEKGTSYRKPTIEELIPNDTARLMNLFNPETGQKEWTDPQAYITSINGEINQLSLDAAILFWLTGEEKYAKFAADILDQWARGAYYQEPIVGPCRTGFLDMQTLGDQNYRPIILAYDFVKPFMKQKGYELKWYEPVFEKFASTLAFRGFWNSNWYAAESSTMVFAALS
;
A
#
# COMPACT_ATOMS: atom_id res chain seq x y z
N MET A 1 38.71 41.40 1.99
CA MET A 1 38.63 40.19 2.83
C MET A 1 37.25 39.88 3.40
N ASN A 2 36.31 40.83 3.53
CA ASN A 2 35.00 40.57 4.16
C ASN A 2 33.87 40.12 3.22
N LYS A 3 34.06 40.00 1.90
CA LYS A 3 33.00 39.52 0.98
C LYS A 3 33.05 38.00 0.71
N LEU A 4 34.18 37.35 0.96
CA LEU A 4 34.34 35.90 0.73
C LEU A 4 33.78 35.06 1.91
N LEU A 5 33.76 35.62 3.12
CA LEU A 5 33.20 34.98 4.32
C LEU A 5 31.66 34.89 4.30
N TYR A 6 30.96 35.85 3.67
CA TYR A 6 29.50 35.78 3.55
C TYR A 6 29.03 34.74 2.52
N LEU A 7 29.83 34.47 1.47
CA LEU A 7 29.48 33.45 0.48
C LEU A 7 29.62 32.02 1.04
N ILE A 8 30.61 31.79 1.90
CA ILE A 8 30.83 30.49 2.55
C ILE A 8 29.82 30.27 3.69
N GLY A 9 29.38 31.34 4.37
CA GLY A 9 28.30 31.27 5.36
C GLY A 9 26.92 30.95 4.77
N CYS A 10 26.62 31.41 3.55
CA CYS A 10 25.36 31.10 2.86
C CYS A 10 25.34 29.71 2.21
N LEU A 11 26.50 29.15 1.84
CA LEU A 11 26.60 27.79 1.29
C LEU A 11 26.56 26.68 2.36
N LEU A 12 26.79 27.01 3.63
CA LEU A 12 26.71 26.08 4.77
C LEU A 12 25.31 26.03 5.44
N LEU A 13 24.40 26.95 5.10
CA LEU A 13 23.01 26.97 5.58
C LEU A 13 22.01 26.31 4.63
N ALA A 14 22.48 25.79 3.50
CA ALA A 14 21.72 24.97 2.57
C ALA A 14 22.23 23.52 2.55
N SER A 15 22.73 23.01 3.68
CA SER A 15 22.51 21.60 3.95
C SER A 15 21.00 21.46 3.98
N GLN A 16 20.41 20.96 2.88
CA GLN A 16 19.04 20.46 2.90
C GLN A 16 18.92 19.70 4.22
N LEU A 17 18.07 20.19 5.13
CA LEU A 17 17.51 19.38 6.20
C LEU A 17 16.74 18.29 5.46
N PHE A 18 17.47 17.29 4.94
CA PHE A 18 16.87 16.04 4.56
C PHE A 18 16.29 15.53 5.86
N ALA A 19 14.98 15.66 5.99
CA ALA A 19 14.28 15.09 7.12
C ALA A 19 14.72 13.62 7.22
N GLN A 20 15.30 13.25 8.35
CA GLN A 20 15.66 11.86 8.59
C GLN A 20 14.37 11.07 8.77
N ASN A 21 14.15 10.10 7.90
CA ASN A 21 13.03 9.16 7.97
C ASN A 21 13.01 8.38 9.30
N PRO A 22 11.83 8.09 9.89
CA PRO A 22 10.52 8.61 9.47
C PRO A 22 10.39 10.11 9.75
N HIS A 23 9.58 10.82 8.95
CA HIS A 23 9.30 12.25 9.16
C HIS A 23 7.84 12.64 8.91
N ILE A 24 6.99 11.71 8.46
CA ILE A 24 5.61 12.02 8.11
C ILE A 24 4.71 12.04 9.35
N LEU A 25 4.75 10.99 10.17
CA LEU A 25 3.91 10.86 11.37
C LEU A 25 4.67 11.12 12.67
N VAL A 26 5.94 10.72 12.69
CA VAL A 26 6.86 10.83 13.80
C VAL A 26 8.27 11.04 13.25
N ASN A 27 9.19 11.49 14.08
CA ASN A 27 10.61 11.53 13.79
C ASN A 27 11.43 10.76 14.83
N SER A 28 12.74 10.63 14.62
CA SER A 28 13.62 9.87 15.53
C SER A 28 13.58 10.38 16.98
N SER A 29 13.33 11.67 17.21
CA SER A 29 13.26 12.25 18.56
C SER A 29 11.97 11.86 19.32
N ASP A 30 10.90 11.50 18.61
CA ASP A 30 9.63 11.11 19.21
C ASP A 30 9.66 9.69 19.82
N LYS A 31 10.63 8.85 19.43
CA LYS A 31 10.68 7.43 19.78
C LYS A 31 10.55 7.17 21.29
N GLN A 32 11.31 7.90 22.10
CA GLN A 32 11.30 7.72 23.56
C GLN A 32 9.96 8.12 24.19
N VAL A 33 9.31 9.17 23.67
CA VAL A 33 8.00 9.61 24.14
C VAL A 33 6.93 8.57 23.78
N VAL A 34 6.98 7.99 22.57
CA VAL A 34 6.07 6.92 22.15
C VAL A 34 6.25 5.66 23.00
N LEU A 35 7.49 5.21 23.23
CA LEU A 35 7.76 4.05 24.09
C LEU A 35 7.25 4.26 25.52
N LYS A 36 7.51 5.43 26.11
CA LYS A 36 6.99 5.78 27.43
C LYS A 36 5.45 5.79 27.45
N LYS A 37 4.80 6.26 26.40
CA LYS A 37 3.33 6.26 26.29
C LYS A 37 2.78 4.82 26.24
N ILE A 38 3.42 3.93 25.48
CA ILE A 38 3.07 2.51 25.42
C ILE A 38 3.22 1.85 26.80
N GLU A 39 4.27 2.19 27.55
CA GLU A 39 4.49 1.65 28.90
C GLU A 39 3.45 2.15 29.90
N GLN A 40 3.12 3.44 29.86
CA GLN A 40 2.35 4.12 30.91
C GLN A 40 0.83 4.10 30.68
N GLN A 41 0.36 3.94 29.44
CA GLN A 41 -1.05 4.05 29.10
C GLN A 41 -1.62 2.69 28.67
N PRO A 42 -2.59 2.12 29.41
CA PRO A 42 -3.14 0.79 29.09
C PRO A 42 -3.68 0.66 27.67
N TRP A 43 -4.34 1.69 27.15
CA TRP A 43 -4.87 1.70 25.79
C TRP A 43 -3.77 1.69 24.73
N ALA A 44 -2.65 2.38 24.99
CA ALA A 44 -1.51 2.41 24.06
C ALA A 44 -0.78 1.06 24.07
N LYS A 45 -0.65 0.45 25.26
CA LYS A 45 -0.13 -0.91 25.42
C LYS A 45 -0.98 -1.94 24.68
N SER A 46 -2.32 -1.83 24.73
CA SER A 46 -3.22 -2.72 24.00
C SER A 46 -2.98 -2.64 22.49
N ILE A 47 -2.95 -1.42 21.92
CA ILE A 47 -2.72 -1.22 20.48
C ILE A 47 -1.36 -1.81 20.06
N TYR A 48 -0.30 -1.56 20.84
CA TYR A 48 1.02 -2.14 20.57
C TYR A 48 0.99 -3.67 20.60
N ASN A 49 0.37 -4.27 21.62
CA ASN A 49 0.29 -5.72 21.77
C ASN A 49 -0.53 -6.36 20.64
N ASP A 50 -1.64 -5.73 20.25
CA ASP A 50 -2.51 -6.21 19.17
C ASP A 50 -1.78 -6.16 17.82
N MET A 51 -1.07 -5.06 17.56
CA MET A 51 -0.20 -4.91 16.38
C MET A 51 0.87 -6.01 16.35
N GLN A 52 1.61 -6.18 17.45
CA GLN A 52 2.65 -7.21 17.56
C GLN A 52 2.07 -8.62 17.36
N LYS A 53 0.93 -8.93 17.97
CA LYS A 53 0.27 -10.23 17.83
C LYS A 53 -0.19 -10.49 16.39
N GLY A 54 -0.71 -9.46 15.71
CA GLY A 54 -1.17 -9.55 14.34
C GLY A 54 -0.05 -9.82 13.35
N ILE A 55 1.12 -9.20 13.53
CA ILE A 55 2.22 -9.32 12.57
C ILE A 55 3.18 -10.48 12.84
N MET A 56 3.37 -10.88 14.11
CA MET A 56 4.42 -11.82 14.52
C MET A 56 4.36 -13.15 13.74
N PRO A 57 3.20 -13.80 13.52
CA PRO A 57 3.14 -15.04 12.74
C PRO A 57 3.66 -14.88 11.31
N TYR A 58 3.41 -13.72 10.68
CA TYR A 58 3.83 -13.46 9.31
C TYR A 58 5.29 -13.05 9.24
N ALA A 59 5.75 -12.14 10.10
CA ALA A 59 7.13 -11.69 10.14
C ALA A 59 8.09 -12.83 10.52
N ASP A 60 7.70 -13.69 11.47
CA ASP A 60 8.52 -14.85 11.85
C ASP A 60 8.63 -15.84 10.70
N ARG A 61 7.52 -16.16 10.03
CA ARG A 61 7.51 -17.02 8.85
C ARG A 61 8.36 -16.45 7.71
N HIS A 62 8.27 -15.15 7.47
CA HIS A 62 8.96 -14.45 6.38
C HIS A 62 10.48 -14.59 6.44
N GLN A 63 11.06 -14.82 7.64
CA GLN A 63 12.50 -15.08 7.77
C GLN A 63 12.95 -16.34 7.03
N THR A 64 12.07 -17.33 6.84
CA THR A 64 12.38 -18.62 6.21
C THR A 64 11.58 -18.88 4.93
N ASP A 65 10.40 -18.27 4.80
CA ASP A 65 9.49 -18.40 3.67
C ASP A 65 8.94 -17.02 3.25
N PRO A 66 9.77 -16.12 2.67
CA PRO A 66 9.31 -14.80 2.22
C PRO A 66 8.19 -14.86 1.18
N GLN A 67 8.20 -15.91 0.35
CA GLN A 67 7.23 -16.08 -0.72
C GLN A 67 5.82 -16.33 -0.19
N TRP A 68 5.67 -16.76 1.07
CA TRP A 68 4.36 -17.01 1.63
C TRP A 68 3.41 -15.82 1.53
N ILE A 69 3.85 -14.63 1.95
CA ILE A 69 3.04 -13.41 1.87
C ILE A 69 3.14 -12.77 0.48
N LEU A 70 4.32 -12.77 -0.15
CA LEU A 70 4.54 -12.09 -1.42
C LEU A 70 3.71 -12.71 -2.56
N SER A 71 3.55 -14.03 -2.55
CA SER A 71 2.71 -14.75 -3.52
C SER A 71 1.21 -14.52 -3.31
N ARG A 72 0.79 -14.07 -2.13
CA ARG A 72 -0.60 -13.79 -1.75
C ARG A 72 -1.01 -12.34 -2.00
N TYR A 73 -0.05 -11.45 -2.22
CA TYR A 73 -0.33 -10.14 -2.79
C TYR A 73 -0.91 -10.31 -4.19
N LEU A 74 -2.10 -9.78 -4.44
CA LEU A 74 -2.84 -9.99 -5.68
C LEU A 74 -2.21 -9.15 -6.80
N MET A 75 -1.50 -9.85 -7.69
CA MET A 75 -0.78 -9.27 -8.83
C MET A 75 -1.18 -9.95 -10.15
N ASN A 76 -1.03 -9.22 -11.24
CA ASN A 76 -1.05 -9.76 -12.59
C ASN A 76 0.35 -10.32 -12.91
N ARG A 77 0.52 -11.65 -12.86
CA ARG A 77 1.84 -12.30 -12.95
C ARG A 77 2.19 -12.86 -14.33
N VAL A 78 1.19 -13.07 -15.19
CA VAL A 78 1.36 -13.78 -16.47
C VAL A 78 1.89 -12.83 -17.56
N PRO A 79 3.00 -13.16 -18.25
CA PRO A 79 3.46 -12.40 -19.43
C PRO A 79 2.36 -12.20 -20.47
N GLY A 80 2.31 -11.01 -21.08
CA GLY A 80 1.20 -10.56 -21.93
C GLY A 80 -0.06 -10.13 -21.17
N LYS A 81 -0.08 -10.27 -19.84
CA LYS A 81 -1.19 -9.87 -18.97
C LYS A 81 -0.71 -9.05 -17.77
N ARG A 82 0.53 -8.58 -17.73
CA ARG A 82 1.06 -7.68 -16.67
C ARG A 82 0.63 -6.25 -17.00
N TYR A 83 -0.68 -6.00 -16.90
CA TYR A 83 -1.31 -4.81 -17.47
C TYR A 83 -0.73 -3.52 -16.87
N THR A 84 -0.41 -2.57 -17.75
CA THR A 84 0.05 -1.22 -17.41
C THR A 84 -1.10 -0.21 -17.41
N THR A 85 -2.15 -0.48 -18.19
CA THR A 85 -3.28 0.43 -18.33
C THR A 85 -4.57 -0.35 -18.25
N VAL A 86 -5.52 0.17 -17.47
CA VAL A 86 -6.87 -0.39 -17.34
C VAL A 86 -7.90 0.69 -17.62
N TYR A 87 -9.05 0.29 -18.15
CA TYR A 87 -10.09 1.20 -18.58
C TYR A 87 -11.39 0.88 -17.86
N SER A 88 -12.05 1.91 -17.35
CA SER A 88 -13.40 1.78 -16.80
C SER A 88 -14.46 2.12 -17.83
N ASN A 89 -15.71 1.73 -17.54
CA ASN A 89 -16.87 2.14 -18.31
C ASN A 89 -17.20 3.63 -18.11
N GLU A 90 -18.15 4.15 -18.90
CA GLU A 90 -18.56 5.57 -18.85
C GLU A 90 -19.10 6.01 -17.49
N SER A 91 -19.59 5.09 -16.65
CA SER A 91 -20.02 5.40 -15.29
C SER A 91 -18.90 5.39 -14.24
N GLY A 92 -17.71 4.90 -14.58
CA GLY A 92 -16.57 4.79 -13.66
C GLY A 92 -16.80 3.77 -12.55
N GLN A 93 -17.56 2.72 -12.83
CA GLN A 93 -17.97 1.73 -11.83
C GLN A 93 -17.37 0.35 -12.09
N ARG A 94 -16.97 0.03 -13.34
CA ARG A 94 -16.51 -1.30 -13.73
C ARG A 94 -15.36 -1.23 -14.72
N LEU A 95 -14.39 -2.15 -14.61
CA LEU A 95 -13.32 -2.31 -15.58
C LEU A 95 -13.85 -3.06 -16.81
N ILE A 96 -13.53 -2.56 -17.99
CA ILE A 96 -13.99 -3.13 -19.26
C ILE A 96 -12.85 -3.55 -20.17
N LYS A 97 -11.63 -3.05 -19.93
CA LYS A 97 -10.45 -3.36 -20.76
C LYS A 97 -9.17 -3.28 -19.94
N TRP A 98 -8.20 -4.09 -20.35
CA TRP A 98 -6.83 -4.10 -19.84
C TRP A 98 -5.87 -4.11 -21.04
N SER A 99 -4.77 -3.38 -20.96
CA SER A 99 -3.74 -3.34 -22.00
C SER A 99 -2.33 -3.20 -21.42
N GLY A 100 -1.35 -3.41 -22.28
CA GLY A 100 0.07 -3.37 -21.95
C GLY A 100 0.58 -4.64 -21.28
N ASP A 101 1.90 -4.74 -21.20
CA ASP A 101 2.63 -5.82 -20.55
C ASP A 101 3.93 -5.26 -19.95
N ALA A 102 3.92 -4.98 -18.66
CA ALA A 102 5.09 -4.55 -17.91
C ALA A 102 6.15 -5.68 -17.86
N PRO A 103 7.44 -5.38 -17.68
CA PRO A 103 8.47 -6.41 -17.56
C PRO A 103 8.40 -7.20 -16.24
N VAL A 104 7.57 -6.78 -15.28
CA VAL A 104 7.39 -7.39 -13.95
C VAL A 104 5.89 -7.51 -13.62
N PRO A 105 5.50 -8.37 -12.67
CA PRO A 105 4.11 -8.42 -12.23
C PRO A 105 3.57 -7.04 -11.80
N THR A 106 2.31 -6.73 -12.14
CA THR A 106 1.65 -5.46 -11.79
C THR A 106 0.56 -5.68 -10.74
N VAL A 107 0.19 -4.66 -9.98
CA VAL A 107 -0.85 -4.75 -8.94
C VAL A 107 -2.23 -4.98 -9.58
N ARG A 108 -3.01 -5.93 -9.07
CA ARG A 108 -4.40 -6.10 -9.52
C ARG A 108 -5.28 -4.98 -8.96
N VAL A 109 -6.16 -4.47 -9.81
CA VAL A 109 -7.16 -3.45 -9.48
C VAL A 109 -8.52 -4.12 -9.38
N ASN A 110 -9.37 -3.69 -8.44
CA ASN A 110 -10.77 -4.13 -8.33
C ASN A 110 -11.53 -3.94 -9.65
N THR A 111 -12.34 -4.93 -10.00
CA THR A 111 -13.14 -4.94 -11.23
C THR A 111 -14.45 -4.15 -11.10
N TYR A 112 -14.93 -3.94 -9.87
CA TYR A 112 -16.17 -3.24 -9.53
C TYR A 112 -16.08 -2.55 -8.16
N LEU A 113 -16.95 -1.56 -7.92
CA LEU A 113 -16.94 -0.71 -6.71
C LEU A 113 -17.41 -1.42 -5.43
N ARG A 114 -18.23 -2.45 -5.57
CA ARG A 114 -18.88 -3.13 -4.44
C ARG A 114 -18.27 -4.49 -4.22
N THR A 115 -18.52 -5.04 -3.04
CA THR A 115 -18.19 -6.43 -2.73
C THR A 115 -19.08 -7.36 -3.55
N PRO A 116 -18.59 -8.56 -3.91
CA PRO A 116 -19.42 -9.52 -4.61
C PRO A 116 -20.58 -9.97 -3.72
N ILE A 117 -21.77 -10.04 -4.33
CA ILE A 117 -23.01 -10.48 -3.71
C ILE A 117 -23.61 -11.64 -4.52
N THR A 118 -24.31 -12.54 -3.83
CA THR A 118 -25.13 -13.59 -4.42
C THR A 118 -26.30 -12.98 -5.21
N GLU A 119 -27.02 -13.81 -5.96
CA GLU A 119 -28.26 -13.39 -6.64
C GLU A 119 -29.31 -12.80 -5.70
N LYS A 120 -29.34 -13.24 -4.43
CA LYS A 120 -30.27 -12.73 -3.41
C LYS A 120 -29.73 -11.52 -2.64
N GLY A 121 -28.53 -11.03 -2.97
CA GLY A 121 -27.95 -9.84 -2.37
C GLY A 121 -27.12 -10.06 -1.11
N THR A 122 -26.81 -11.32 -0.73
CA THR A 122 -25.94 -11.62 0.40
C THR A 122 -24.47 -11.49 -0.03
N SER A 123 -23.63 -10.84 0.77
CA SER A 123 -22.20 -10.78 0.50
C SER A 123 -21.57 -12.17 0.56
N TYR A 124 -20.76 -12.51 -0.45
CA TYR A 124 -19.83 -13.64 -0.33
C TYR A 124 -18.87 -13.39 0.84
N ARG A 125 -18.34 -14.43 1.46
CA ARG A 125 -17.30 -14.24 2.50
C ARG A 125 -15.96 -13.96 1.83
N LYS A 126 -15.31 -12.86 2.22
CA LYS A 126 -13.93 -12.57 1.84
C LYS A 126 -12.99 -13.65 2.42
N PRO A 127 -12.06 -14.22 1.63
CA PRO A 127 -11.08 -15.15 2.15
C PRO A 127 -10.12 -14.45 3.12
N THR A 128 -9.61 -15.18 4.11
CA THR A 128 -8.44 -14.71 4.87
C THR A 128 -7.17 -14.83 4.01
N ILE A 129 -6.08 -14.19 4.44
CA ILE A 129 -4.79 -14.25 3.73
C ILE A 129 -4.32 -15.71 3.57
N GLU A 130 -4.50 -16.54 4.59
CA GLU A 130 -4.12 -17.96 4.57
C GLU A 130 -4.86 -18.76 3.51
N GLU A 131 -6.13 -18.41 3.25
CA GLU A 131 -6.99 -19.06 2.26
C GLU A 131 -6.68 -18.65 0.82
N LEU A 132 -5.86 -17.62 0.60
CA LEU A 132 -5.47 -17.17 -0.73
C LEU A 132 -4.57 -18.21 -1.41
N ILE A 133 -4.84 -18.42 -2.70
CA ILE A 133 -4.04 -19.28 -3.56
C ILE A 133 -2.71 -18.54 -3.88
N PRO A 134 -1.55 -19.12 -3.54
CA PRO A 134 -0.25 -18.53 -3.87
C PRO A 134 -0.09 -18.31 -5.37
N ASN A 135 0.39 -17.12 -5.75
CA ASN A 135 0.62 -16.74 -7.15
C ASN A 135 -0.61 -16.90 -8.04
N ASP A 136 -1.81 -16.67 -7.48
CA ASP A 136 -3.03 -16.74 -8.25
C ASP A 136 -2.93 -15.89 -9.52
N THR A 137 -3.47 -16.41 -10.63
CA THR A 137 -3.57 -15.74 -11.94
C THR A 137 -4.99 -15.78 -12.50
N ALA A 138 -5.93 -16.41 -11.78
CA ALA A 138 -7.32 -16.49 -12.18
C ALA A 138 -8.01 -15.11 -12.07
N ARG A 139 -8.95 -14.84 -12.99
CA ARG A 139 -9.82 -13.65 -12.90
C ARG A 139 -10.96 -13.83 -11.90
N LEU A 140 -11.36 -15.08 -11.66
CA LEU A 140 -12.38 -15.43 -10.68
C LEU A 140 -11.70 -15.92 -9.39
N MET A 141 -12.41 -15.78 -8.28
CA MET A 141 -12.00 -16.26 -6.98
C MET A 141 -13.04 -17.24 -6.44
N ASN A 142 -12.58 -18.33 -5.80
CA ASN A 142 -13.45 -19.34 -5.22
C ASN A 142 -13.95 -18.88 -3.84
N LEU A 143 -15.01 -18.07 -3.83
CA LEU A 143 -15.54 -17.42 -2.62
C LEU A 143 -16.61 -18.25 -1.94
N PHE A 144 -16.66 -18.22 -0.61
CA PHE A 144 -17.67 -18.93 0.16
C PHE A 144 -19.01 -18.18 0.10
N ASN A 145 -20.06 -18.87 -0.36
CA ASN A 145 -21.44 -18.41 -0.39
C ASN A 145 -22.15 -18.81 0.93
N PRO A 146 -22.53 -17.84 1.78
CA PRO A 146 -23.22 -18.12 3.03
C PRO A 146 -24.61 -18.75 2.87
N GLU A 147 -25.24 -18.60 1.71
CA GLU A 147 -26.59 -19.11 1.46
C GLU A 147 -26.60 -20.60 1.11
N THR A 148 -25.61 -21.05 0.35
CA THR A 148 -25.49 -22.45 -0.08
C THR A 148 -24.56 -23.26 0.83
N GLY A 149 -23.72 -22.58 1.63
CA GLY A 149 -22.68 -23.20 2.43
C GLY A 149 -21.53 -23.77 1.59
N GLN A 150 -21.42 -23.38 0.32
CA GLN A 150 -20.43 -23.89 -0.64
C GLN A 150 -19.56 -22.76 -1.19
N LYS A 151 -18.42 -23.11 -1.82
CA LYS A 151 -17.60 -22.14 -2.54
C LYS A 151 -17.99 -22.08 -4.01
N GLU A 152 -17.98 -20.88 -4.56
CA GLU A 152 -18.36 -20.59 -5.95
C GLU A 152 -17.29 -19.71 -6.62
N TRP A 153 -17.02 -19.99 -7.89
CA TRP A 153 -16.14 -19.16 -8.70
C TRP A 153 -16.87 -17.91 -9.15
N THR A 154 -16.48 -16.75 -8.61
CA THR A 154 -17.12 -15.47 -8.93
C THR A 154 -16.08 -14.36 -9.09
N ASP A 155 -16.48 -13.24 -9.68
CA ASP A 155 -15.65 -12.05 -9.78
C ASP A 155 -15.41 -11.49 -8.37
N PRO A 156 -14.16 -11.37 -7.90
CA PRO A 156 -13.86 -10.87 -6.55
C PRO A 156 -14.19 -9.38 -6.35
N GLN A 157 -14.40 -8.59 -7.42
CA GLN A 157 -14.82 -7.19 -7.32
C GLN A 157 -13.95 -6.38 -6.34
N ALA A 158 -14.55 -5.63 -5.40
CA ALA A 158 -13.83 -4.82 -4.41
C ALA A 158 -12.93 -5.62 -3.45
N TYR A 159 -13.06 -6.96 -3.38
CA TYR A 159 -12.16 -7.77 -2.56
C TYR A 159 -10.73 -7.74 -3.02
N ILE A 160 -10.44 -7.48 -4.30
CA ILE A 160 -9.07 -7.35 -4.78
C ILE A 160 -8.32 -6.27 -3.99
N THR A 161 -8.85 -5.05 -3.98
CA THR A 161 -8.24 -3.92 -3.25
C THR A 161 -8.26 -4.15 -1.76
N SER A 162 -9.37 -4.67 -1.21
CA SER A 162 -9.48 -4.90 0.23
C SER A 162 -8.45 -5.92 0.75
N ILE A 163 -8.20 -7.01 0.01
CA ILE A 163 -7.20 -8.02 0.35
C ILE A 163 -5.79 -7.43 0.30
N ASN A 164 -5.45 -6.72 -0.79
CA ASN A 164 -4.15 -6.06 -0.88
C ASN A 164 -3.98 -4.99 0.21
N GLY A 165 -5.06 -4.28 0.58
CA GLY A 165 -5.09 -3.31 1.67
C GLY A 165 -4.78 -3.93 3.04
N GLU A 166 -5.27 -5.14 3.32
CA GLU A 166 -4.92 -5.87 4.54
C GLU A 166 -3.43 -6.21 4.59
N ILE A 167 -2.85 -6.65 3.47
CA ILE A 167 -1.41 -6.93 3.38
C ILE A 167 -0.59 -5.63 3.49
N ASN A 168 -1.07 -4.53 2.90
CA ASN A 168 -0.45 -3.19 3.06
C ASN A 168 -0.46 -2.75 4.52
N GLN A 169 -1.54 -3.03 5.28
CA GLN A 169 -1.62 -2.72 6.70
C GLN A 169 -0.61 -3.55 7.51
N LEU A 170 -0.45 -4.84 7.23
CA LEU A 170 0.60 -5.66 7.84
C LEU A 170 2.00 -5.09 7.58
N SER A 171 2.25 -4.55 6.39
CA SER A 171 3.50 -3.89 6.05
C SER A 171 3.74 -2.64 6.91
N LEU A 172 2.70 -1.82 7.15
CA LEU A 172 2.82 -0.65 8.02
C LEU A 172 3.06 -1.04 9.48
N ASP A 173 2.31 -2.02 9.98
CA ASP A 173 2.45 -2.51 11.35
C ASP A 173 3.87 -3.05 11.60
N ALA A 174 4.41 -3.82 10.65
CA ALA A 174 5.80 -4.27 10.69
C ALA A 174 6.79 -3.09 10.66
N ALA A 175 6.57 -2.11 9.80
CA ALA A 175 7.43 -0.94 9.68
C ALA A 175 7.48 -0.12 10.99
N ILE A 176 6.33 0.07 11.65
CA ILE A 176 6.22 0.74 12.95
C ILE A 176 6.93 -0.07 14.03
N LEU A 177 6.73 -1.39 14.07
CA LEU A 177 7.41 -2.25 15.06
C LEU A 177 8.91 -2.25 14.87
N PHE A 178 9.41 -2.26 13.63
CA PHE A 178 10.84 -2.07 13.38
C PHE A 178 11.34 -0.74 13.95
N TRP A 179 10.62 0.36 13.74
CA TRP A 179 11.02 1.66 14.29
C TRP A 179 11.03 1.66 15.81
N LEU A 180 10.07 0.99 16.46
CA LEU A 180 9.99 0.87 17.92
C LEU A 180 11.07 -0.05 18.50
N THR A 181 11.24 -1.26 17.97
CA THR A 181 12.06 -2.32 18.57
C THR A 181 13.46 -2.42 17.98
N GLY A 182 13.66 -2.01 16.73
CA GLY A 182 14.89 -2.19 15.97
C GLY A 182 15.08 -3.60 15.38
N GLU A 183 14.11 -4.50 15.53
CA GLU A 183 14.23 -5.87 15.03
C GLU A 183 14.12 -5.94 13.50
N GLU A 184 15.20 -6.34 12.82
CA GLU A 184 15.28 -6.36 11.35
C GLU A 184 14.24 -7.28 10.67
N LYS A 185 13.70 -8.30 11.36
CA LYS A 185 12.68 -9.19 10.79
C LYS A 185 11.43 -8.44 10.34
N TYR A 186 11.02 -7.41 11.09
CA TYR A 186 9.87 -6.59 10.74
C TYR A 186 10.19 -5.65 9.57
N ALA A 187 11.39 -5.07 9.55
CA ALA A 187 11.83 -4.23 8.42
C ALA A 187 11.90 -5.03 7.12
N LYS A 188 12.46 -6.25 7.17
CA LYS A 188 12.57 -7.13 6.00
C LYS A 188 11.21 -7.52 5.45
N PHE A 189 10.26 -7.86 6.33
CA PHE A 189 8.88 -8.16 5.96
C PHE A 189 8.23 -6.99 5.20
N ALA A 190 8.27 -5.78 5.78
CA ALA A 190 7.71 -4.58 5.17
C ALA A 190 8.41 -4.22 3.84
N ALA A 191 9.75 -4.24 3.83
CA ALA A 191 10.56 -3.88 2.68
C ALA A 191 10.30 -4.77 1.45
N ASP A 192 10.13 -6.07 1.64
CA ASP A 192 9.86 -6.98 0.51
C ASP A 192 8.48 -6.79 -0.12
N ILE A 193 7.46 -6.51 0.72
CA ILE A 193 6.11 -6.19 0.23
C ILE A 193 6.16 -4.87 -0.55
N LEU A 194 6.81 -3.86 0.02
CA LEU A 194 7.06 -2.56 -0.61
C LEU A 194 7.78 -2.66 -1.95
N ASP A 195 8.86 -3.44 -2.02
CA ASP A 195 9.65 -3.63 -3.25
C ASP A 195 8.82 -4.28 -4.35
N GLN A 196 8.12 -5.38 -4.04
CA GLN A 196 7.25 -6.05 -5.02
C GLN A 196 6.15 -5.11 -5.51
N TRP A 197 5.51 -4.39 -4.61
CA TRP A 197 4.42 -3.47 -4.93
C TRP A 197 4.90 -2.30 -5.79
N ALA A 198 5.95 -1.59 -5.37
CA ALA A 198 6.44 -0.40 -6.06
C ALA A 198 6.94 -0.72 -7.48
N ARG A 199 7.64 -1.85 -7.66
CA ARG A 199 8.12 -2.29 -8.98
C ARG A 199 6.97 -2.55 -9.94
N GLY A 200 5.85 -3.11 -9.47
CA GLY A 200 4.66 -3.32 -10.29
C GLY A 200 3.90 -2.02 -10.57
N ALA A 201 3.62 -1.25 -9.52
CA ALA A 201 2.89 0.01 -9.60
C ALA A 201 3.60 1.05 -10.47
N TYR A 202 4.94 1.05 -10.49
CA TYR A 202 5.74 1.97 -11.31
C TYR A 202 5.34 1.96 -12.79
N TYR A 203 5.06 0.78 -13.35
CA TYR A 203 4.67 0.63 -14.76
C TYR A 203 3.17 0.85 -15.01
N GLN A 204 2.36 1.00 -13.95
CA GLN A 204 0.93 1.21 -14.09
C GLN A 204 0.61 2.68 -14.24
N GLU A 205 -0.39 2.99 -15.05
CA GLU A 205 -0.96 4.32 -15.19
C GLU A 205 -2.31 4.41 -14.48
N PRO A 206 -2.71 5.62 -14.03
CA PRO A 206 -4.05 5.82 -13.50
C PRO A 206 -5.13 5.33 -14.46
N ILE A 207 -6.20 4.77 -13.89
CA ILE A 207 -7.28 4.14 -14.64
C ILE A 207 -7.84 5.13 -15.67
N VAL A 208 -8.00 4.69 -16.91
CA VAL A 208 -8.58 5.52 -17.97
C VAL A 208 -10.11 5.43 -17.88
N GLY A 209 -10.76 6.54 -17.59
CA GLY A 209 -12.22 6.59 -17.45
C GLY A 209 -12.74 7.97 -17.08
N PRO A 210 -14.02 8.08 -16.67
CA PRO A 210 -14.61 9.35 -16.27
C PRO A 210 -13.98 9.89 -14.98
N CYS A 211 -14.35 11.12 -14.62
CA CYS A 211 -13.93 11.72 -13.34
C CYS A 211 -14.20 10.77 -12.17
N ARG A 212 -13.27 10.72 -11.20
CA ARG A 212 -13.19 9.86 -10.00
C ARG A 212 -12.43 8.54 -10.14
N THR A 213 -11.97 8.15 -11.33
CA THR A 213 -11.18 6.92 -11.44
C THR A 213 -9.80 7.06 -10.78
N GLY A 214 -9.46 6.11 -9.91
CA GLY A 214 -8.23 6.12 -9.13
C GLY A 214 -6.99 5.66 -9.89
N PHE A 215 -5.92 5.41 -9.14
CA PHE A 215 -4.68 4.86 -9.65
C PHE A 215 -4.66 3.33 -9.59
N LEU A 216 -4.76 2.77 -8.38
CA LEU A 216 -4.75 1.32 -8.14
C LEU A 216 -6.06 0.80 -7.53
N ASP A 217 -7.08 1.66 -7.46
CA ASP A 217 -8.47 1.30 -7.24
C ASP A 217 -9.37 1.98 -8.29
N MET A 218 -10.50 1.34 -8.62
CA MET A 218 -11.55 1.86 -9.49
C MET A 218 -11.90 3.32 -9.21
N GLN A 219 -11.92 3.71 -7.94
CA GLN A 219 -12.19 5.08 -7.52
C GLN A 219 -11.08 5.65 -6.65
N THR A 220 -10.86 6.95 -6.74
CA THR A 220 -9.90 7.68 -5.89
C THR A 220 -10.12 7.39 -4.40
N LEU A 221 -11.38 7.17 -3.98
CA LEU A 221 -11.69 6.84 -2.59
C LEU A 221 -11.07 5.51 -2.17
N GLY A 222 -10.98 4.53 -3.08
CA GLY A 222 -10.41 3.22 -2.80
C GLY A 222 -8.88 3.21 -2.82
N ASP A 223 -8.22 4.21 -3.43
CA ASP A 223 -6.77 4.35 -3.37
C ASP A 223 -6.25 4.53 -1.94
N GLN A 224 -7.11 4.92 -0.98
CA GLN A 224 -6.78 4.97 0.44
C GLN A 224 -6.31 3.62 1.03
N ASN A 225 -6.66 2.48 0.39
CA ASN A 225 -6.15 1.16 0.79
C ASN A 225 -4.63 1.01 0.59
N TYR A 226 -4.00 1.92 -0.15
CA TYR A 226 -2.54 1.99 -0.32
C TYR A 226 -1.87 3.02 0.60
N ARG A 227 -2.64 3.79 1.37
CA ARG A 227 -2.10 4.70 2.39
C ARG A 227 -1.15 3.99 3.37
N PRO A 228 -1.44 2.77 3.86
CA PRO A 228 -0.53 2.10 4.79
C PRO A 228 0.83 1.80 4.18
N ILE A 229 0.89 1.34 2.92
CA ILE A 229 2.16 0.99 2.28
C ILE A 229 2.98 2.25 1.95
N ILE A 230 2.34 3.37 1.60
CA ILE A 230 3.02 4.67 1.44
C ILE A 230 3.68 5.08 2.77
N LEU A 231 2.95 5.00 3.89
CA LEU A 231 3.50 5.30 5.21
C LEU A 231 4.60 4.31 5.63
N ALA A 232 4.46 3.03 5.30
CA ALA A 232 5.45 2.01 5.64
C ALA A 232 6.83 2.36 5.05
N TYR A 233 6.86 2.93 3.83
CA TYR A 233 8.09 3.37 3.19
C TYR A 233 8.83 4.42 4.03
N ASP A 234 8.13 5.39 4.60
CA ASP A 234 8.74 6.41 5.46
C ASP A 234 9.50 5.79 6.65
N PHE A 235 8.97 4.74 7.26
CA PHE A 235 9.62 4.06 8.37
C PHE A 235 10.81 3.19 7.96
N VAL A 236 10.75 2.51 6.81
CA VAL A 236 11.77 1.51 6.41
C VAL A 236 12.76 1.98 5.35
N LYS A 237 12.58 3.16 4.74
CA LYS A 237 13.48 3.72 3.73
C LYS A 237 14.97 3.70 4.13
N PRO A 238 15.38 4.03 5.38
CA PRO A 238 16.77 3.88 5.80
C PRO A 238 17.28 2.43 5.74
N PHE A 239 16.47 1.47 6.21
CA PHE A 239 16.79 0.04 6.16
C PHE A 239 16.89 -0.44 4.70
N MET A 240 15.93 -0.06 3.86
CA MET A 240 15.92 -0.42 2.43
C MET A 240 17.17 0.09 1.72
N LYS A 241 17.56 1.35 1.98
CA LYS A 241 18.82 1.92 1.47
C LYS A 241 20.04 1.12 1.93
N GLN A 242 20.11 0.81 3.23
CA GLN A 242 21.22 0.05 3.81
C GLN A 242 21.35 -1.36 3.23
N LYS A 243 20.22 -2.03 2.96
CA LYS A 243 20.18 -3.40 2.42
C LYS A 243 20.18 -3.47 0.88
N GLY A 244 20.33 -2.33 0.20
CA GLY A 244 20.55 -2.28 -1.25
C GLY A 244 19.29 -2.41 -2.11
N TYR A 245 18.10 -2.10 -1.56
CA TYR A 245 16.88 -2.03 -2.36
C TYR A 245 16.92 -0.85 -3.34
N GLU A 246 16.28 -1.01 -4.50
CA GLU A 246 16.22 0.04 -5.52
C GLU A 246 15.17 1.10 -5.16
N LEU A 247 15.59 2.27 -4.66
CA LEU A 247 14.65 3.31 -4.22
C LEU A 247 14.05 4.16 -5.36
N LYS A 248 14.51 3.98 -6.61
CA LYS A 248 14.07 4.78 -7.76
C LYS A 248 12.58 4.58 -8.12
N TRP A 249 11.95 3.52 -7.64
CA TRP A 249 10.57 3.17 -7.97
C TRP A 249 9.54 4.01 -7.21
N TYR A 250 9.85 4.46 -6.00
CA TYR A 250 8.86 4.94 -5.04
C TYR A 250 8.34 6.34 -5.35
N GLU A 251 9.23 7.31 -5.56
CA GLU A 251 8.84 8.70 -5.82
C GLU A 251 7.89 8.83 -7.04
N PRO A 252 8.17 8.19 -8.21
CA PRO A 252 7.22 8.20 -9.33
C PRO A 252 5.87 7.54 -9.01
N VAL A 253 5.85 6.48 -8.20
CA VAL A 253 4.60 5.83 -7.78
C VAL A 253 3.80 6.73 -6.85
N PHE A 254 4.45 7.41 -5.91
CA PHE A 254 3.78 8.34 -5.01
C PHE A 254 3.29 9.59 -5.74
N GLU A 255 4.04 10.09 -6.73
CA GLU A 255 3.58 11.16 -7.62
C GLU A 255 2.31 10.75 -8.37
N LYS A 256 2.22 9.51 -8.87
CA LYS A 256 0.99 8.98 -9.48
C LYS A 256 -0.20 8.96 -8.52
N PHE A 257 0.01 8.59 -7.26
CA PHE A 257 -1.04 8.71 -6.22
C PHE A 257 -1.43 10.17 -5.96
N ALA A 258 -0.46 11.03 -5.65
CA ALA A 258 -0.70 12.42 -5.31
C ALA A 258 -1.40 13.17 -6.45
N SER A 259 -0.94 13.02 -7.69
CA SER A 259 -1.55 13.63 -8.87
C SER A 259 -2.96 13.09 -9.15
N THR A 260 -3.17 11.77 -9.05
CA THR A 260 -4.49 11.18 -9.24
C THR A 260 -5.49 11.71 -8.22
N LEU A 261 -5.12 11.74 -6.94
CA LEU A 261 -5.99 12.25 -5.88
C LEU A 261 -6.22 13.76 -5.99
N ALA A 262 -5.21 14.55 -6.35
CA ALA A 262 -5.33 16.00 -6.49
C ALA A 262 -6.23 16.42 -7.66
N PHE A 263 -6.13 15.73 -8.80
CA PHE A 263 -6.80 16.16 -10.04
C PHE A 263 -8.05 15.35 -10.39
N ARG A 264 -8.22 14.15 -9.82
CA ARG A 264 -9.41 13.31 -10.04
C ARG A 264 -10.25 13.10 -8.79
N GLY A 265 -9.74 13.49 -7.61
CA GLY A 265 -10.46 13.43 -6.35
C GLY A 265 -11.63 14.41 -6.29
N PHE A 266 -12.58 14.15 -5.40
CA PHE A 266 -13.84 14.89 -5.33
C PHE A 266 -13.81 15.95 -4.22
N TRP A 267 -13.48 17.19 -4.57
CA TRP A 267 -13.27 18.30 -3.61
C TRP A 267 -14.53 18.77 -2.88
N ASN A 268 -15.72 18.57 -3.46
CA ASN A 268 -16.99 19.10 -2.93
C ASN A 268 -17.82 18.06 -2.16
N SER A 269 -17.21 16.97 -1.69
CA SER A 269 -17.86 15.98 -0.83
C SER A 269 -16.90 15.44 0.24
N ASN A 270 -17.39 14.51 1.07
CA ASN A 270 -16.59 13.86 2.10
C ASN A 270 -15.42 13.01 1.54
N TRP A 271 -15.39 12.72 0.23
CA TRP A 271 -14.28 12.02 -0.41
C TRP A 271 -12.97 12.78 -0.26
N TYR A 272 -13.00 14.11 -0.43
CA TYR A 272 -11.83 14.94 -0.22
C TYR A 272 -11.19 14.71 1.16
N ALA A 273 -12.00 14.68 2.22
CA ALA A 273 -11.50 14.43 3.57
C ALA A 273 -10.88 13.03 3.70
N ALA A 274 -11.52 12.00 3.13
CA ALA A 274 -11.01 10.62 3.18
C ALA A 274 -9.71 10.43 2.38
N GLU A 275 -9.61 11.04 1.20
CA GLU A 275 -8.51 10.91 0.25
C GLU A 275 -7.31 11.80 0.59
N SER A 276 -7.55 12.97 1.21
CA SER A 276 -6.53 13.99 1.47
C SER A 276 -5.33 13.46 2.25
N SER A 277 -5.53 12.59 3.25
CA SER A 277 -4.42 12.00 4.00
C SER A 277 -3.50 11.15 3.11
N THR A 278 -4.06 10.34 2.21
CA THR A 278 -3.30 9.54 1.25
C THR A 278 -2.53 10.43 0.28
N MET A 279 -3.17 11.49 -0.22
CA MET A 279 -2.53 12.47 -1.10
C MET A 279 -1.36 13.17 -0.42
N VAL A 280 -1.55 13.66 0.81
CA VAL A 280 -0.52 14.37 1.58
C VAL A 280 0.65 13.43 1.91
N PHE A 281 0.37 12.21 2.36
CA PHE A 281 1.45 11.26 2.65
C PHE A 281 2.23 10.88 1.39
N ALA A 282 1.55 10.68 0.25
CA ALA A 282 2.20 10.46 -1.03
C ALA A 282 3.10 11.64 -1.43
N ALA A 283 2.62 12.88 -1.25
CA ALA A 283 3.37 14.08 -1.60
C ALA A 283 4.58 14.36 -0.69
N LEU A 284 4.61 13.80 0.52
CA LEU A 284 5.68 13.99 1.51
C LEU A 284 6.72 12.86 1.56
N SER A 285 6.51 11.75 0.84
CA SER A 285 7.30 10.50 0.93
C SER A 285 8.53 10.46 0.02
#